data_AF-A0A7X6Q2T4-F1
#
_entry.id   AF-A0A7X6Q2T4-F1
#
_cell.length_a   1.000
_cell.length_b   1.000
_cell.length_c   1.000
_cell.angle_alpha   90.00
_cell.angle_beta   90.00
_cell.angle_gamma   90.00
#
_symmetry.space_group_name_H-M   'P 1'
#
loop_
_entity.id
_entity.type
_entity.pdbx_description
1 polymer ?
#
loop_
_entity_poly.entity_id
_entity_poly.type
_entity_poly.pdbx_seq_one_letter_code
_entity_poly.pdbx_strand_id
1 'polypeptide(L)'
;MREKQAQGPLSNAKNKRETLDWDRLLASYKELDSLPGDLMASEGELERILSVYNRALTQASTGNIDMAKIALEKLTATWPQFTEASSLYGVLLAKEGRYREAEEHFAKVLLASPDTSLAQSVERCRLAAREERIRKEARDSRRRQGENLLMPVRAHMARSGILQRAGHEGGGGRVQMASRREQEEILRMEEGVAAQARRSHGKVSRLIQGLTLAIILASLLFFVFYFAVRPAILKNEDRRERLDWLEGVLEDRSGEAAVSDILDLYRKTFSP
;
A
#
# COMPACT_ATOMS: atom_id res chain seq x y z
N MET A 1 -10.96 -3.85 -54.10
CA MET A 1 -9.93 -4.33 -53.16
C MET A 1 -9.65 -3.21 -52.18
N ARG A 2 -9.83 -3.43 -50.87
CA ARG A 2 -9.66 -2.43 -49.81
C ARG A 2 -8.23 -2.51 -49.29
N GLU A 3 -7.40 -1.51 -49.59
CA GLU A 3 -6.09 -1.36 -48.96
C GLU A 3 -6.28 -0.99 -47.48
N LYS A 4 -5.96 -1.94 -46.60
CA LYS A 4 -5.77 -1.67 -45.18
C LYS A 4 -4.44 -0.92 -45.03
N GLN A 5 -4.51 0.40 -44.87
CA GLN A 5 -3.39 1.16 -44.34
C GLN A 5 -3.11 0.68 -42.91
N ALA A 6 -2.03 -0.07 -42.77
CA ALA A 6 -1.45 -0.40 -41.48
C ALA A 6 -1.03 0.90 -40.79
N GLN A 7 -1.70 1.20 -39.68
CA GLN A 7 -1.25 2.20 -38.73
C GLN A 7 0.15 1.79 -38.25
N GLY A 8 1.17 2.45 -38.78
CA GLY A 8 2.52 2.37 -38.25
C GLY A 8 2.53 2.77 -36.77
N PRO A 9 3.44 2.21 -35.96
CA PRO A 9 3.47 2.48 -34.53
C PRO A 9 3.55 3.98 -34.31
N LEU A 10 2.60 4.46 -33.51
CA LEU A 10 2.44 5.82 -33.05
C LEU A 10 3.80 6.51 -33.00
N SER A 11 3.92 7.46 -33.92
CA SER A 11 5.00 8.43 -34.01
C SER A 11 5.51 8.75 -32.61
N ASN A 12 6.83 8.61 -32.48
CA ASN A 12 7.66 8.98 -31.37
C ASN A 12 7.25 10.38 -30.87
N ALA A 13 6.27 10.42 -29.98
CA ALA A 13 5.55 11.63 -29.63
C ALA A 13 6.45 12.44 -28.71
N LYS A 14 7.18 13.40 -29.31
CA LYS A 14 7.62 14.67 -28.72
C LYS A 14 7.76 14.64 -27.19
N ASN A 15 8.83 14.05 -26.67
CA ASN A 15 9.13 14.17 -25.24
C ASN A 15 10.63 14.39 -24.95
N LYS A 16 11.32 15.10 -25.85
CA LYS A 16 12.52 15.85 -25.46
C LYS A 16 12.05 17.21 -24.93
N ARG A 17 11.35 17.20 -23.79
CA ARG A 17 11.11 18.44 -23.04
C ARG A 17 12.48 18.96 -22.64
N GLU A 18 12.77 20.22 -22.94
CA GLU A 18 14.06 20.86 -22.69
C GLU A 18 14.41 20.83 -21.21
N THR A 19 15.04 19.75 -20.75
CA THR A 19 15.68 19.73 -19.44
C THR A 19 16.86 20.69 -19.54
N LEU A 20 16.89 21.68 -18.64
CA LEU A 20 17.94 22.66 -18.60
C LEU A 20 19.29 21.93 -18.42
N ASP A 21 20.21 22.16 -19.35
CA ASP A 21 21.52 21.52 -19.33
C ASP A 21 22.43 22.28 -18.35
N TRP A 22 22.51 21.75 -17.13
CA TRP A 22 23.31 22.32 -16.04
C TRP A 22 24.81 22.33 -16.36
N ASP A 23 25.29 21.37 -17.16
CA ASP A 23 26.68 21.31 -17.60
C ASP A 23 27.00 22.43 -18.56
N ARG A 24 26.11 22.65 -19.53
CA ARG A 24 26.24 23.77 -20.47
C ARG A 24 26.14 25.12 -19.75
N LEU A 25 25.28 25.24 -18.74
CA LEU A 25 25.19 26.44 -17.93
C LEU A 25 26.46 26.68 -17.12
N LEU A 26 27.01 25.65 -16.48
CA LEU A 26 28.28 25.76 -15.76
C LEU A 26 29.41 26.22 -16.69
N ALA A 27 29.47 25.68 -17.91
CA ALA A 27 30.45 26.09 -18.92
C ALA A 27 30.27 27.54 -19.43
N SER A 28 29.11 28.16 -19.19
CA SER A 28 28.87 29.57 -19.56
C SER A 28 29.44 30.57 -18.54
N TYR A 29 29.74 30.12 -17.32
CA TYR A 29 30.39 30.97 -16.32
C TYR A 29 31.83 31.25 -16.73
N LYS A 30 32.25 32.49 -16.51
CA LYS A 30 33.61 32.96 -16.72
C LYS A 30 34.19 33.51 -15.43
N GLU A 31 35.50 33.49 -15.35
CA GLU A 31 36.23 34.16 -14.28
C GLU A 31 35.89 35.66 -14.29
N LEU A 32 35.85 36.25 -13.10
CA LEU A 32 35.61 37.67 -12.91
C LEU A 32 36.96 38.39 -12.81
N ASP A 33 37.08 39.54 -13.48
CA ASP A 33 38.25 40.42 -13.35
C ASP A 33 38.11 41.39 -12.16
N SER A 34 36.87 41.72 -11.80
CA SER A 34 36.53 42.58 -10.65
C SER A 34 35.19 42.18 -10.06
N LEU A 35 35.00 42.46 -8.76
CA LEU A 35 33.74 42.25 -8.07
C LEU A 35 32.81 43.45 -8.26
N PRO A 36 31.49 43.25 -8.19
CA PRO A 36 30.55 44.36 -8.23
C PRO A 36 30.78 45.29 -7.02
N GLY A 37 30.76 46.60 -7.30
CA GLY A 37 31.18 47.65 -6.35
C GLY A 37 30.21 47.89 -5.19
N ASP A 38 29.10 47.16 -5.14
CA ASP A 38 28.12 47.16 -4.07
C ASP A 38 28.51 46.24 -2.89
N LEU A 39 29.57 45.42 -3.05
CA LEU A 39 30.13 44.65 -1.94
C LEU A 39 30.85 45.57 -0.94
N MET A 40 30.25 45.69 0.25
CA MET A 40 30.86 46.40 1.39
C MET A 40 31.97 45.54 2.04
N ALA A 41 33.16 45.54 1.47
CA ALA A 41 34.35 44.83 1.99
C ALA A 41 35.62 45.67 1.80
N SER A 42 36.67 45.38 2.57
CA SER A 42 37.99 46.01 2.34
C SER A 42 38.62 45.52 1.03
N GLU A 43 39.54 46.30 0.45
CA GLU A 43 40.20 45.97 -0.83
C GLU A 43 40.86 44.58 -0.80
N GLY A 44 41.60 44.26 0.27
CA GLY A 44 42.20 42.92 0.44
C GLY A 44 41.17 41.78 0.62
N GLU A 45 39.98 42.08 1.15
CA GLU A 45 38.89 41.10 1.21
C GLU A 45 38.23 40.89 -0.15
N LEU A 46 38.06 41.95 -0.95
CA LEU A 46 37.56 41.87 -2.31
C LEU A 46 38.48 41.01 -3.18
N GLU A 47 39.80 41.22 -3.12
CA GLU A 47 40.77 40.37 -3.82
C GLU A 47 40.67 38.89 -3.38
N ARG A 48 40.50 38.66 -2.07
CA ARG A 48 40.33 37.31 -1.53
C ARG A 48 39.04 36.65 -2.01
N ILE A 49 37.92 37.38 -2.02
CA ILE A 49 36.62 36.88 -2.50
C ILE A 49 36.74 36.51 -3.98
N LEU A 50 37.32 37.39 -4.79
CA LEU A 50 37.52 37.20 -6.23
C LEU A 50 38.37 35.95 -6.51
N SER A 51 39.51 35.84 -5.82
CA SER A 51 40.41 34.68 -5.95
C SER A 51 39.73 33.36 -5.56
N VAL A 52 39.00 33.35 -4.44
CA VAL A 52 38.29 32.14 -3.97
C VAL A 52 37.18 31.75 -4.95
N TYR A 53 36.44 32.73 -5.47
CA TYR A 53 35.38 32.50 -6.45
C TYR A 53 35.92 31.93 -7.77
N ASN A 54 36.92 32.60 -8.37
CA ASN A 54 37.51 32.14 -9.63
C ASN A 54 38.10 30.73 -9.47
N ARG A 55 38.81 30.46 -8.36
CA ARG A 55 39.31 29.12 -8.05
C ARG A 55 38.18 28.09 -7.93
N ALA A 56 37.08 28.43 -7.28
CA ALA A 56 35.93 27.54 -7.16
C ALA A 56 35.28 27.26 -8.51
N LEU A 57 35.20 28.27 -9.40
CA LEU A 57 34.72 28.10 -10.76
C LEU A 57 35.61 27.15 -11.57
N THR A 58 36.94 27.32 -11.52
CA THR A 58 37.89 26.40 -12.18
C THR A 58 37.79 24.99 -11.62
N GLN A 59 37.62 24.84 -10.31
CA GLN A 59 37.42 23.54 -9.67
C GLN A 59 36.12 22.89 -10.14
N ALA A 60 35.04 23.67 -10.26
CA ALA A 60 33.77 23.17 -10.74
C ALA A 60 33.85 22.70 -12.21
N SER A 61 34.50 23.46 -13.08
CA SER A 61 34.65 23.11 -14.51
C SER A 61 35.59 21.92 -14.74
N THR A 62 36.58 21.72 -13.86
CA THR A 62 37.51 20.57 -13.91
C THR A 62 36.95 19.30 -13.25
N GLY A 63 35.72 19.34 -12.72
CA GLY A 63 35.05 18.19 -12.12
C GLY A 63 35.29 18.01 -10.61
N ASN A 64 36.05 18.90 -9.97
CA ASN A 64 36.28 18.92 -8.53
C ASN A 64 35.11 19.62 -7.79
N ILE A 65 33.89 19.12 -7.99
CA ILE A 65 32.64 19.76 -7.56
C ILE A 65 32.57 19.93 -6.02
N ASP A 66 33.04 18.95 -5.25
CA ASP A 66 32.96 18.99 -3.78
C ASP A 66 33.77 20.15 -3.19
N MET A 67 35.01 20.34 -3.67
CA MET A 67 35.87 21.43 -3.21
C MET A 67 35.32 22.81 -3.61
N ALA A 68 34.80 22.91 -4.84
CA ALA A 68 34.15 24.13 -5.33
C ALA A 68 32.95 24.49 -4.45
N LYS A 69 32.12 23.51 -4.09
CA LYS A 69 30.97 23.70 -3.21
C LYS A 69 31.35 24.18 -1.82
N ILE A 70 32.38 23.61 -1.19
CA ILE A 70 32.84 24.05 0.14
C ILE A 70 33.27 25.53 0.10
N ALA A 71 34.01 25.92 -0.95
CA ALA A 71 34.46 27.29 -1.13
C ALA A 71 33.27 28.25 -1.35
N LEU A 72 32.31 27.86 -2.20
CA LEU A 72 31.12 28.66 -2.51
C LEU A 72 30.13 28.74 -1.35
N GLU A 73 29.96 27.66 -0.59
CA GLU A 73 29.14 27.66 0.63
C GLU A 73 29.68 28.67 1.63
N LYS A 74 30.99 28.68 1.87
CA LYS A 74 31.62 29.67 2.74
C LYS A 74 31.46 31.10 2.21
N LEU A 75 31.63 31.30 0.90
CA LEU A 75 31.44 32.60 0.27
C LEU A 75 30.01 33.11 0.41
N THR A 76 29.01 32.28 0.08
CA THR A 76 27.60 32.65 0.15
C THR A 76 27.09 32.86 1.58
N ALA A 77 27.70 32.18 2.56
CA ALA A 77 27.41 32.40 3.98
C ALA A 77 28.04 33.70 4.51
N THR A 78 29.27 34.02 4.09
CA THR A 78 29.99 35.21 4.57
C THR A 78 29.55 36.48 3.83
N TRP A 79 29.23 36.35 2.54
CA TRP A 79 28.88 37.44 1.63
C TRP A 79 27.56 37.15 0.92
N PRO A 80 26.41 37.29 1.60
CA PRO A 80 25.10 36.98 1.01
C PRO A 80 24.75 37.86 -0.19
N GLN A 81 25.31 39.08 -0.26
CA GLN A 81 25.13 40.01 -1.38
C GLN A 81 25.92 39.62 -2.64
N PHE A 82 26.87 38.68 -2.54
CA PHE A 82 27.62 38.22 -3.70
C PHE A 82 26.80 37.21 -4.52
N THR A 83 26.02 37.74 -5.46
CA THR A 83 25.02 36.97 -6.19
C THR A 83 25.62 35.94 -7.15
N GLU A 84 26.78 36.20 -7.72
CA GLU A 84 27.47 35.29 -8.64
C GLU A 84 27.87 33.99 -7.93
N ALA A 85 28.38 34.06 -6.70
CA ALA A 85 28.66 32.87 -5.90
C ALA A 85 27.38 32.09 -5.57
N SER A 86 26.30 32.80 -5.19
CA SER A 86 25.02 32.16 -4.89
C SER A 86 24.42 31.47 -6.12
N SER A 87 24.52 32.10 -7.28
CA SER A 87 24.06 31.56 -8.56
C SER A 87 24.87 30.33 -8.97
N LEU A 88 26.19 30.40 -8.92
CA LEU A 88 27.07 29.27 -9.24
C LEU A 88 26.84 28.09 -8.28
N TYR A 89 26.73 28.35 -6.98
CA TYR A 89 26.44 27.31 -5.99
C TYR A 89 25.09 26.64 -6.25
N GLY A 90 24.05 27.41 -6.59
CA GLY A 90 22.74 26.88 -6.99
C GLY A 90 22.83 25.95 -8.20
N VAL A 91 23.63 26.30 -9.22
CA VAL A 91 23.87 25.44 -10.39
C VAL A 91 24.55 24.13 -10.01
N LEU A 92 25.57 24.16 -9.15
CA LEU A 92 26.25 22.95 -8.68
C LEU A 92 25.31 22.03 -7.88
N LEU A 93 24.47 22.61 -7.01
CA LEU A 93 23.46 21.85 -6.26
C LEU A 93 22.41 21.22 -7.20
N ALA A 94 21.99 21.94 -8.25
CA ALA A 94 21.05 21.41 -9.23
C ALA A 94 21.67 20.25 -10.03
N LYS A 95 22.95 20.34 -10.40
CA LYS A 95 23.70 19.27 -11.07
C LYS A 95 23.77 17.98 -10.24
N GLU A 96 23.83 18.08 -8.91
CA GLU A 96 23.78 16.93 -7.99
C GLU A 96 22.36 16.41 -7.73
N GLY A 97 21.33 17.03 -8.30
CA GLY A 97 19.93 16.67 -8.06
C GLY A 97 19.40 17.12 -6.69
N ARG A 98 20.07 18.09 -6.03
CA ARG A 98 19.63 18.78 -4.80
C ARG A 98 18.79 20.00 -5.16
N TYR A 99 17.72 19.78 -5.92
CA TYR A 99 16.92 20.83 -6.55
C TYR A 99 16.25 21.80 -5.57
N ARG A 100 15.88 21.35 -4.38
CA ARG A 100 15.27 22.22 -3.36
C ARG A 100 16.24 23.30 -2.86
N GLU A 101 17.46 22.90 -2.56
CA GLU A 101 18.49 23.82 -2.06
C GLU A 101 18.95 24.76 -3.18
N ALA A 102 19.06 24.25 -4.42
CA ALA A 102 19.30 25.08 -5.59
C ALA A 102 18.24 26.19 -5.74
N GLU A 103 16.95 25.83 -5.59
CA GLU A 103 15.82 26.78 -5.65
C GLU A 103 15.96 27.91 -4.60
N GLU A 104 16.40 27.58 -3.38
CA GLU A 104 16.63 28.55 -2.30
C GLU A 104 17.78 29.51 -2.63
N HIS A 105 18.88 29.01 -3.20
CA HIS A 105 20.01 29.85 -3.60
C HIS A 105 19.68 30.77 -4.78
N PHE A 106 18.91 30.28 -5.76
CA PHE A 106 18.41 31.13 -6.85
C PHE A 106 17.45 32.20 -6.35
N ALA A 107 16.59 31.88 -5.37
CA ALA A 107 15.71 32.87 -4.75
C ALA A 107 16.49 33.99 -4.05
N LYS A 108 17.60 33.67 -3.37
CA LYS A 108 18.47 34.69 -2.76
C LYS A 108 19.04 35.68 -3.77
N VAL A 109 19.45 35.19 -4.95
CA VAL A 109 19.96 36.05 -6.03
C VAL A 109 18.86 37.00 -6.54
N LEU A 110 17.64 36.49 -6.74
CA LEU A 110 16.50 37.31 -7.18
C LEU A 110 16.09 38.38 -6.15
N LEU A 111 16.28 38.10 -4.86
CA LEU A 111 16.03 39.07 -3.79
C LEU A 111 17.11 40.16 -3.74
N ALA A 112 18.37 39.81 -3.99
CA ALA A 112 19.49 40.72 -3.92
C ALA A 112 19.60 41.63 -5.16
N SER A 113 19.28 41.12 -6.36
CA SER A 113 19.47 41.85 -7.61
C SER A 113 18.30 41.65 -8.60
N PRO A 114 17.09 42.16 -8.28
CA PRO A 114 15.86 41.85 -9.01
C PRO A 114 15.83 42.34 -10.48
N ASP A 115 16.56 43.42 -10.81
CA ASP A 115 16.47 44.10 -12.11
C ASP A 115 17.69 43.87 -13.03
N THR A 116 18.44 42.80 -12.81
CA THR A 116 19.65 42.48 -13.58
C THR A 116 19.40 41.44 -14.69
N SER A 117 20.28 41.40 -15.71
CA SER A 117 20.27 40.32 -16.71
C SER A 117 20.50 38.95 -16.06
N LEU A 118 21.21 38.91 -14.94
CA LEU A 118 21.40 37.73 -14.09
C LEU A 118 20.08 37.25 -13.47
N ALA A 119 19.17 38.14 -13.08
CA ALA A 119 17.87 37.75 -12.51
C ALA A 119 17.04 36.90 -13.49
N GLN A 120 17.00 37.27 -14.77
CA GLN A 120 16.23 36.51 -15.77
C GLN A 120 16.80 35.10 -15.99
N SER A 121 18.13 34.97 -16.06
CA SER A 121 18.77 33.67 -16.23
C SER A 121 18.60 32.78 -14.99
N VAL A 122 18.70 33.37 -13.80
CA VAL A 122 18.51 32.69 -12.53
C VAL A 122 17.05 32.28 -12.31
N GLU A 123 16.07 33.09 -12.72
CA GLU A 123 14.66 32.70 -12.63
C GLU A 123 14.37 31.48 -13.51
N ARG A 124 14.94 31.43 -14.72
CA ARG A 124 14.86 30.24 -15.58
C ARG A 124 15.47 29.01 -14.90
N CYS A 125 16.62 29.17 -14.24
CA CYS A 125 17.25 28.09 -13.46
C CYS A 125 16.37 27.64 -12.29
N ARG A 126 15.78 28.60 -11.55
CA ARG A 126 14.90 28.32 -10.42
C ARG A 126 13.67 27.52 -10.83
N LEU A 127 13.02 27.91 -11.92
CA LEU A 127 11.87 27.19 -12.47
C LEU A 127 12.27 25.77 -12.90
N ALA A 128 13.40 25.61 -13.61
CA ALA A 128 13.88 24.29 -14.01
C ALA A 128 14.20 23.38 -12.80
N ALA A 129 14.85 23.91 -11.77
CA ALA A 129 15.10 23.18 -10.52
C ALA A 129 13.78 22.77 -9.85
N ARG A 130 12.81 23.68 -9.75
CA ARG A 130 11.48 23.39 -9.19
C ARG A 130 10.76 22.28 -9.95
N GLU A 131 10.80 22.30 -11.28
CA GLU A 131 10.21 21.25 -12.10
C GLU A 131 10.87 19.89 -11.84
N GLU A 132 12.20 19.83 -11.81
CA GLU A 132 12.93 18.59 -11.52
C GLU A 132 12.65 18.07 -10.11
N ARG A 133 12.52 18.96 -9.12
CA ARG A 133 12.10 18.61 -7.76
C ARG A 133 10.75 17.92 -7.75
N ILE A 134 9.75 18.52 -8.41
CA ILE A 134 8.39 17.97 -8.51
C ILE A 134 8.41 16.61 -9.23
N ARG A 135 9.21 16.46 -10.29
CA ARG A 135 9.37 15.18 -10.99
C ARG A 135 9.99 14.11 -10.10
N LYS A 136 11.02 14.46 -9.33
CA LYS A 136 11.67 13.56 -8.37
C LYS A 136 10.67 13.12 -7.30
N GLU A 137 9.95 14.05 -6.69
CA GLU A 137 8.90 13.77 -5.71
C GLU A 137 7.78 12.88 -6.27
N ALA A 138 7.35 13.12 -7.52
CA ALA A 138 6.35 12.29 -8.18
C ALA A 138 6.87 10.86 -8.45
N ARG A 139 8.12 10.70 -8.86
CA ARG A 139 8.77 9.39 -9.04
C ARG A 139 8.88 8.65 -7.70
N ASP A 140 9.33 9.34 -6.66
CA ASP A 140 9.45 8.75 -5.31
C ASP A 140 8.08 8.35 -4.76
N SER A 141 7.04 9.17 -4.97
CA SER A 141 5.67 8.85 -4.56
C SER A 141 5.13 7.63 -5.30
N ARG A 142 5.33 7.54 -6.62
CA ARG A 142 4.97 6.34 -7.40
C ARG A 142 5.74 5.11 -6.94
N ARG A 143 7.04 5.26 -6.66
CA ARG A 143 7.86 4.16 -6.13
C ARG A 143 7.33 3.66 -4.80
N ARG A 144 7.00 4.56 -3.86
CA ARG A 144 6.40 4.21 -2.56
C ARG A 144 5.04 3.52 -2.72
N GLN A 145 4.18 4.02 -3.60
CA GLN A 145 2.90 3.38 -3.92
C GLN A 145 3.11 1.96 -4.48
N GLY A 146 4.03 1.79 -5.41
CA GLY A 146 4.40 0.47 -5.94
C GLY A 146 4.97 -0.46 -4.87
N GLU A 147 5.87 0.04 -4.01
CA GLU A 147 6.40 -0.73 -2.87
C GLU A 147 5.27 -1.18 -1.94
N ASN A 148 4.34 -0.29 -1.57
CA ASN A 148 3.19 -0.63 -0.74
C ASN A 148 2.27 -1.68 -1.38
N LEU A 149 2.00 -1.59 -2.69
CA LEU A 149 1.22 -2.60 -3.41
C LEU A 149 1.93 -3.96 -3.44
N LEU A 150 3.26 -3.96 -3.52
CA LEU A 150 4.09 -5.17 -3.52
C LEU A 150 4.35 -5.72 -2.11
N MET A 151 4.11 -4.95 -1.04
CA MET A 151 4.39 -5.37 0.34
C MET A 151 3.67 -6.67 0.73
N PRO A 152 2.35 -6.86 0.50
CA PRO A 152 1.67 -8.11 0.82
C PRO A 152 2.24 -9.30 0.03
N VAL A 153 2.55 -9.10 -1.24
CA VAL A 153 3.13 -10.13 -2.12
C VAL A 153 4.52 -10.53 -1.64
N ARG A 154 5.38 -9.55 -1.33
CA ARG A 154 6.71 -9.77 -0.76
C ARG A 154 6.65 -10.46 0.59
N ALA A 155 5.70 -10.09 1.45
CA ALA A 155 5.49 -10.72 2.74
C ALA A 155 5.03 -12.18 2.59
N HIS A 156 4.12 -12.47 1.66
CA HIS A 156 3.71 -13.84 1.34
C HIS A 156 4.88 -14.65 0.80
N MET A 157 5.61 -14.12 -0.18
CA MET A 157 6.79 -14.77 -0.78
C MET A 157 7.92 -15.00 0.24
N ALA A 158 8.10 -14.10 1.21
CA ALA A 158 9.06 -14.28 2.29
C ALA A 158 8.63 -15.41 3.25
N ARG A 159 7.33 -15.46 3.61
CA ARG A 159 6.79 -16.55 4.45
C ARG A 159 6.89 -17.91 3.77
N SER A 160 6.68 -17.97 2.46
CA SER A 160 6.80 -19.19 1.67
C SER A 160 8.25 -19.55 1.29
N GLY A 161 9.25 -18.88 1.88
CA GLY A 161 10.67 -19.17 1.64
C GLY A 161 11.20 -18.80 0.25
N ILE A 162 10.43 -18.05 -0.56
CA ILE A 162 10.84 -17.64 -1.92
C ILE A 162 11.80 -16.45 -1.88
N LEU A 163 11.60 -15.54 -0.92
CA LEU A 163 12.39 -14.33 -0.74
C LEU A 163 13.15 -14.35 0.59
N GLN A 164 14.45 -14.04 0.56
CA GLN A 164 15.32 -13.90 1.74
C GLN A 164 15.84 -12.46 1.86
N ARG A 165 16.09 -12.01 3.09
CA ARG A 165 16.81 -10.76 3.33
C ARG A 165 18.28 -10.97 2.92
N ALA A 166 18.78 -10.20 1.96
CA ALA A 166 20.17 -10.31 1.54
C ALA A 166 21.09 -10.06 2.74
N GLY A 167 21.93 -11.03 3.07
CA GLY A 167 22.97 -10.89 4.07
C GLY A 167 24.08 -9.99 3.50
N HIS A 168 24.20 -8.78 4.01
CA HIS A 168 25.45 -8.04 3.92
C HIS A 168 25.56 -7.09 5.12
N GLU A 169 26.72 -7.06 5.76
CA GLU A 169 27.09 -6.23 6.94
C GLU A 169 26.99 -4.71 6.73
N GLY A 170 26.36 -4.24 5.66
CA GLY A 170 26.21 -2.82 5.35
C GLY A 170 24.76 -2.46 5.02
N GLY A 171 23.87 -2.50 6.03
CA GLY A 171 22.68 -1.64 6.19
C GLY A 171 21.65 -1.50 5.06
N GLY A 172 21.79 -2.15 3.92
CA GLY A 172 20.85 -2.06 2.80
C GLY A 172 19.93 -3.27 2.81
N GLY A 173 18.73 -3.13 3.36
CA GLY A 173 17.69 -4.18 3.43
C GLY A 173 17.14 -4.61 2.06
N ARG A 174 18.01 -5.06 1.16
CA ARG A 174 17.66 -5.62 -0.14
C ARG A 174 17.17 -7.05 0.07
N VAL A 175 16.12 -7.42 -0.66
CA VAL A 175 15.54 -8.77 -0.63
C VAL A 175 16.04 -9.51 -1.87
N GLN A 176 16.59 -10.71 -1.68
CA GLN A 176 17.12 -11.57 -2.74
C GLN A 176 16.26 -12.83 -2.85
N MET A 177 16.23 -13.45 -4.04
CA MET A 177 15.61 -14.76 -4.21
C MET A 177 16.40 -15.81 -3.41
N ALA A 178 15.71 -16.65 -2.65
CA ALA A 178 16.34 -17.77 -1.95
C ALA A 178 16.96 -18.77 -2.95
N SER A 179 18.05 -19.43 -2.58
CA SER A 179 18.69 -20.43 -3.44
C SER A 179 17.76 -21.64 -3.68
N ARG A 180 17.84 -22.30 -4.84
CA ARG A 180 17.01 -23.49 -5.14
C ARG A 180 17.13 -24.59 -4.08
N ARG A 181 18.33 -24.80 -3.53
CA ARG A 181 18.57 -25.81 -2.48
C ARG A 181 17.83 -25.46 -1.18
N GLU A 182 17.85 -24.19 -0.80
CA GLU A 182 17.18 -23.67 0.40
C GLU A 182 15.65 -23.65 0.21
N GLN A 183 15.17 -23.31 -0.99
CA GLN A 183 13.75 -23.44 -1.35
C GLN A 183 13.26 -24.89 -1.18
N GLU A 184 14.04 -25.88 -1.64
CA GLU A 184 13.72 -27.30 -1.47
C GLU A 184 13.76 -27.75 0.00
N GLU A 185 14.70 -27.26 0.81
CA GLU A 185 14.75 -27.57 2.25
C GLU A 185 13.57 -26.99 3.02
N ILE A 186 13.18 -25.74 2.73
CA ILE A 186 12.01 -25.10 3.35
C ILE A 186 10.73 -25.83 2.94
N LEU A 187 10.57 -26.18 1.66
CA LEU A 187 9.42 -26.96 1.19
C LEU A 187 9.32 -28.32 1.88
N ARG A 188 10.46 -29.02 2.08
CA ARG A 188 10.51 -30.29 2.83
C ARG A 188 10.14 -30.12 4.31
N MET A 189 10.59 -29.04 4.95
CA MET A 189 10.18 -28.69 6.31
C MET A 189 8.69 -28.37 6.40
N GLU A 190 8.16 -27.58 5.45
CA GLU A 190 6.75 -27.20 5.41
C GLU A 190 5.86 -28.41 5.13
N GLU A 191 6.25 -29.32 4.23
CA GLU A 191 5.54 -30.59 4.00
C GLU A 191 5.55 -31.48 5.25
N GLY A 192 6.66 -31.54 5.98
CA GLY A 192 6.76 -32.28 7.24
C GLY A 192 5.85 -31.70 8.33
N VAL A 193 5.87 -30.38 8.51
CA VAL A 193 5.02 -29.67 9.48
C VAL A 193 3.54 -29.74 9.08
N ALA A 194 3.22 -29.58 7.80
CA ALA A 194 1.87 -29.70 7.26
C ALA A 194 1.34 -31.13 7.36
N ALA A 195 2.17 -32.16 7.15
CA ALA A 195 1.80 -33.56 7.36
C ALA A 195 1.52 -33.85 8.85
N GLN A 196 2.29 -33.26 9.75
CA GLN A 196 2.07 -33.38 11.20
C GLN A 196 0.82 -32.60 11.66
N ALA A 197 0.58 -31.40 11.12
CA ALA A 197 -0.61 -30.61 11.37
C ALA A 197 -1.88 -31.27 10.81
N ARG A 198 -1.86 -31.82 9.57
CA ARG A 198 -2.99 -32.56 8.98
C ARG A 198 -3.39 -33.79 9.81
N ARG A 199 -2.41 -34.50 10.40
CA ARG A 199 -2.68 -35.63 11.31
C ARG A 199 -3.35 -35.20 12.62
N SER A 200 -2.97 -34.04 13.15
CA SER A 200 -3.57 -33.44 14.36
C SER A 200 -4.99 -32.92 14.10
N HIS A 201 -5.16 -32.10 13.05
CA HIS A 201 -6.43 -31.46 12.70
C HIS A 201 -7.50 -32.47 12.27
N GLY A 202 -7.09 -33.60 11.67
CA GLY A 202 -8.01 -34.66 11.24
C GLY A 202 -8.70 -35.39 12.39
N LYS A 203 -8.07 -35.50 13.57
CA LYS A 203 -8.71 -36.13 14.75
C LYS A 203 -9.72 -35.19 15.40
N VAL A 204 -9.35 -33.92 15.58
CA VAL A 204 -10.24 -32.90 16.18
C VAL A 204 -11.43 -32.59 15.28
N SER A 205 -11.22 -32.51 13.95
CA SER A 205 -12.30 -32.26 12.99
C SER A 205 -13.35 -33.36 12.96
N ARG A 206 -12.98 -34.64 13.12
CA ARG A 206 -13.94 -35.75 13.15
C ARG A 206 -14.79 -35.75 14.42
N LEU A 207 -14.19 -35.39 15.56
CA LEU A 207 -14.92 -35.25 16.84
C LEU A 207 -15.96 -34.12 16.75
N ILE A 208 -15.57 -32.96 16.21
CA ILE A 208 -16.48 -31.82 16.03
C ILE A 208 -17.60 -32.16 15.04
N GLN A 209 -17.30 -32.83 13.94
CA GLN A 209 -18.32 -33.29 12.97
C GLN A 209 -19.30 -34.30 13.58
N GLY A 210 -18.82 -35.22 14.43
CA GLY A 210 -19.70 -36.13 15.15
C GLY A 210 -20.65 -35.39 16.09
N LEU A 211 -20.14 -34.39 16.81
CA LEU A 211 -20.94 -33.57 17.71
C LEU A 211 -22.00 -32.75 16.97
N THR A 212 -21.66 -32.13 15.84
CA THR A 212 -22.63 -31.36 15.05
C THR A 212 -23.72 -32.25 14.47
N LEU A 213 -23.37 -33.44 13.98
CA LEU A 213 -24.35 -34.40 13.48
C LEU A 213 -25.31 -34.87 14.59
N ALA A 214 -24.79 -35.11 15.79
CA ALA A 214 -25.59 -35.50 16.95
C ALA A 214 -26.58 -34.37 17.37
N ILE A 215 -26.14 -33.11 17.37
CA ILE A 215 -26.99 -31.96 17.68
C ILE A 215 -28.11 -31.81 16.63
N ILE A 216 -27.79 -31.99 15.35
CA ILE A 216 -28.78 -31.94 14.26
C ILE A 216 -29.81 -33.07 14.44
N LEU A 217 -29.36 -34.30 14.72
CA LEU A 217 -30.25 -35.44 14.92
C LEU A 217 -31.18 -35.23 16.12
N ALA A 218 -30.64 -34.74 17.24
CA ALA A 218 -31.42 -34.42 18.44
C ALA A 218 -32.46 -33.32 18.18
N SER A 219 -32.08 -32.29 17.42
CA SER A 219 -32.99 -31.20 17.03
C SER A 219 -34.12 -31.70 16.13
N LEU A 220 -33.81 -32.62 15.22
CA LEU A 220 -34.79 -33.20 14.30
C LEU A 220 -35.78 -34.11 15.05
N LEU A 221 -35.29 -34.93 15.98
CA LEU A 221 -36.14 -35.72 16.89
C LEU A 221 -37.05 -34.83 17.75
N PHE A 222 -36.51 -33.74 18.29
CA PHE A 222 -37.30 -32.77 19.06
C PHE A 222 -38.42 -32.16 18.21
N PHE A 223 -38.14 -31.79 16.96
CA PHE A 223 -39.15 -31.26 16.04
C PHE A 223 -40.25 -32.27 15.75
N VAL A 224 -39.90 -33.53 15.45
CA VAL A 224 -40.88 -34.59 15.21
C VAL A 224 -41.75 -34.81 16.45
N PHE A 225 -41.15 -34.86 17.63
CA PHE A 225 -41.89 -35.01 18.87
C PHE A 225 -42.85 -33.84 19.11
N TYR A 226 -42.37 -32.60 18.95
CA TYR A 226 -43.17 -31.41 19.24
C TYR A 226 -44.29 -31.18 18.23
N PHE A 227 -44.04 -31.41 16.93
CA PHE A 227 -45.00 -31.10 15.86
C PHE A 227 -45.87 -32.27 15.42
N ALA A 228 -45.44 -33.52 15.60
CA ALA A 228 -46.23 -34.69 15.19
C ALA A 228 -46.80 -35.43 16.39
N VAL A 229 -45.95 -35.78 17.37
CA VAL A 229 -46.36 -36.65 18.48
C VAL A 229 -47.24 -35.90 19.47
N ARG A 230 -46.79 -34.73 19.96
CA ARG A 230 -47.54 -33.94 20.95
C ARG A 230 -48.97 -33.58 20.51
N PRO A 231 -49.23 -33.03 19.32
CA PRO A 231 -50.60 -32.71 18.92
C PRO A 231 -51.46 -33.96 18.69
N ALA A 232 -50.86 -35.09 18.29
CA ALA A 232 -51.58 -36.34 18.17
C ALA A 232 -52.02 -36.89 19.54
N ILE A 233 -51.19 -36.75 20.57
CA ILE A 233 -51.55 -37.11 21.95
C ILE A 233 -52.70 -36.24 22.44
N LEU A 234 -52.56 -34.91 22.34
CA LEU A 234 -53.61 -33.98 22.78
C LEU A 234 -54.94 -34.20 22.05
N LYS A 235 -54.91 -34.41 20.72
CA LYS A 235 -56.12 -34.72 19.94
C LYS A 235 -56.76 -36.04 20.37
N ASN A 236 -55.97 -37.03 20.79
CA ASN A 236 -56.47 -38.29 21.29
C ASN A 236 -57.08 -38.15 22.69
N GLU A 237 -56.52 -37.31 23.56
CA GLU A 237 -57.07 -36.98 24.88
C GLU A 237 -58.42 -36.25 24.73
N ASP A 238 -58.50 -35.19 23.92
CA ASP A 238 -59.76 -34.50 23.59
C ASP A 238 -60.83 -35.46 23.07
N ARG A 239 -60.42 -36.43 22.23
CA ARG A 239 -61.34 -37.44 21.70
C ARG A 239 -61.83 -38.39 22.80
N ARG A 240 -60.97 -38.78 23.74
CA ARG A 240 -61.37 -39.60 24.88
C ARG A 240 -62.34 -38.85 25.79
N GLU A 241 -62.04 -37.61 26.16
CA GLU A 241 -62.95 -36.80 26.98
C GLU A 241 -64.34 -36.62 26.34
N ARG A 242 -64.39 -36.40 25.01
CA ARG A 242 -65.67 -36.33 24.27
C ARG A 242 -66.44 -37.65 24.27
N LEU A 243 -65.73 -38.77 24.18
CA LEU A 243 -66.34 -40.10 24.23
C LEU A 243 -66.87 -40.39 25.63
N ASP A 244 -66.10 -40.10 26.68
CA ASP A 244 -66.51 -40.28 28.08
C ASP A 244 -67.74 -39.43 28.40
N TRP A 245 -67.79 -38.19 27.91
CA TRP A 245 -68.98 -37.34 28.05
C TRP A 245 -70.20 -37.91 27.31
N LEU A 246 -70.02 -38.37 26.07
CA LEU A 246 -71.11 -38.99 25.29
C LEU A 246 -71.64 -40.25 25.98
N GLU A 247 -70.73 -41.08 26.52
CA GLU A 247 -71.08 -42.28 27.29
C GLU A 247 -71.92 -41.89 28.52
N GLY A 248 -71.47 -40.92 29.31
CA GLY A 248 -72.24 -40.45 30.47
C GLY A 248 -73.63 -39.90 30.11
N VAL A 249 -73.76 -39.18 29.00
CA VAL A 249 -75.06 -38.67 28.52
C VAL A 249 -75.98 -39.80 28.05
N LEU A 250 -75.44 -40.81 27.37
CA LEU A 250 -76.21 -41.97 26.91
C LEU A 250 -76.66 -42.84 28.08
N GLU A 251 -75.82 -43.01 29.11
CA GLU A 251 -76.18 -43.75 30.32
C GLU A 251 -77.31 -43.07 31.12
N ASP A 252 -77.25 -41.74 31.28
CA ASP A 252 -78.30 -40.97 31.96
C ASP A 252 -79.67 -41.07 31.24
N ARG A 253 -79.64 -41.21 29.91
CA ARG A 253 -80.84 -41.35 29.06
C ARG A 253 -81.17 -42.80 28.67
N SER A 254 -80.58 -43.78 29.34
CA SER A 254 -80.75 -45.21 29.06
C SER A 254 -82.19 -45.73 29.16
N GLY A 255 -83.09 -44.98 29.82
CA GLY A 255 -84.52 -45.29 29.89
C GLY A 255 -85.31 -45.04 28.59
N GLU A 256 -84.74 -44.32 27.61
CA GLU A 256 -85.34 -44.16 26.29
C GLU A 256 -85.06 -45.40 25.44
N ALA A 257 -86.11 -46.07 24.92
CA ALA A 257 -85.98 -47.32 24.18
C ALA A 257 -84.97 -47.25 23.01
N ALA A 258 -84.92 -46.12 22.31
CA ALA A 258 -83.98 -45.90 21.21
C ALA A 258 -82.50 -45.80 21.66
N VAL A 259 -82.24 -45.36 22.89
CA VAL A 259 -80.89 -45.23 23.47
C VAL A 259 -80.41 -46.56 24.02
N SER A 260 -81.32 -47.35 24.63
CA SER A 260 -81.03 -48.69 25.15
C SER A 260 -80.52 -49.63 24.06
N ASP A 261 -81.18 -49.66 22.89
CA ASP A 261 -80.77 -50.51 21.77
C ASP A 261 -79.35 -50.19 21.26
N ILE A 262 -79.00 -48.90 21.26
CA ILE A 262 -77.66 -48.41 20.84
C ILE A 262 -76.60 -48.83 21.87
N LEU A 263 -76.89 -48.69 23.17
CA LEU A 263 -75.97 -49.08 24.24
C LEU A 263 -75.72 -50.60 24.26
N ASP A 264 -76.75 -51.41 24.03
CA ASP A 264 -76.61 -52.87 23.93
C ASP A 264 -75.74 -53.28 22.73
N LEU A 265 -75.94 -52.65 21.57
CA LEU A 265 -75.12 -52.89 20.37
C LEU A 265 -73.66 -52.49 20.61
N TYR A 266 -73.42 -51.35 21.26
CA TYR A 266 -72.08 -50.87 21.62
C TYR A 266 -71.36 -51.84 22.55
N ARG A 267 -72.01 -52.24 23.67
CA ARG A 267 -71.44 -53.19 24.63
C ARG A 267 -71.07 -54.51 23.97
N LYS A 268 -71.94 -55.04 23.10
CA LYS A 268 -71.68 -56.27 22.35
C LYS A 268 -70.48 -56.17 21.38
N THR A 269 -70.18 -54.97 20.89
CA THR A 269 -69.14 -54.75 19.87
C THR A 269 -67.78 -54.39 20.48
N PHE A 270 -67.75 -53.65 21.61
CA PHE A 270 -66.52 -53.04 22.13
C PHE A 270 -66.17 -53.36 23.58
N SER A 271 -67.06 -53.99 24.36
CA SER A 271 -66.68 -54.55 25.68
C SER A 271 -66.19 -55.99 25.49
N PRO A 272 -64.97 -56.36 25.93
CA PRO A 272 -64.47 -57.74 25.87
C PRO A 272 -65.25 -58.68 26.80
#